data_AF-A0A0K2URG2-F1
#
_entry.id   AF-A0A0K2URG2-F1
#
_cell.length_a   1.000
_cell.length_b   1.000
_cell.length_c   1.000
_cell.angle_alpha   90.00
_cell.angle_beta   90.00
_cell.angle_gamma   90.00
#
_symmetry.space_group_name_H-M   'P 1'
#
loop_
_entity.id
_entity.type
_entity.pdbx_description
1 polymer ?
#
loop_
_entity_poly.entity_id
_entity_poly.type
_entity_poly.pdbx_seq_one_letter_code
_entity_poly.pdbx_strand_id
1 'polypeptide(L)'
;LSFLFSTFFFLFKIHRNPFHCDCRLLDFVGWIQGSGIPRSVEPVCYRPLRLENVSIASLSLGELACLPQVEPAVLKTVVVQGSTNVTLRCSVFGVPRAIVSWWHANRLVANGTNLDHPWERQYYLVKEIK
;
A
#
# COMPACT_ATOMS: atom_id res chain seq x y z
N LEU A 1 -2.40 16.24 -52.74
CA LEU A 1 -1.64 15.07 -52.27
C LEU A 1 -1.71 15.05 -50.76
N SER A 2 -2.32 14.00 -50.24
CA SER A 2 -2.61 13.73 -48.84
C SER A 2 -1.39 13.97 -47.96
N PHE A 3 -1.54 14.86 -46.98
CA PHE A 3 -0.67 14.88 -45.82
C PHE A 3 -0.80 13.51 -45.15
N LEU A 4 0.16 12.63 -45.41
CA LEU A 4 0.31 11.38 -44.67
C LEU A 4 0.48 11.81 -43.21
N PHE A 5 -0.58 11.58 -42.42
CA PHE A 5 -0.47 11.49 -40.98
C PHE A 5 0.57 10.41 -40.70
N SER A 6 1.83 10.82 -40.57
CA SER A 6 2.85 10.03 -39.91
C SER A 6 2.44 9.96 -38.45
N THR A 7 1.46 9.11 -38.16
CA THR A 7 1.24 8.58 -36.83
C THR A 7 2.45 7.72 -36.58
N PHE A 8 3.49 8.35 -36.03
CA PHE A 8 4.65 7.66 -35.53
C PHE A 8 4.15 6.71 -34.44
N PHE A 9 3.82 5.48 -34.84
CA PHE A 9 3.52 4.39 -33.95
C PHE A 9 4.81 4.10 -33.20
N PHE A 10 5.02 4.78 -32.07
CA PHE A 10 6.09 4.45 -31.14
C PHE A 10 5.79 3.05 -30.58
N LEU A 11 6.31 2.03 -31.25
CA LEU A 11 6.23 0.65 -30.79
C LEU A 11 7.20 0.47 -29.62
N PHE A 12 6.67 0.45 -28.40
CA PHE A 12 7.50 0.24 -27.20
C PHE A 12 7.77 -1.26 -27.01
N LYS A 13 9.02 -1.69 -27.21
CA LYS A 13 9.43 -3.09 -26.99
C LYS A 13 9.75 -3.30 -25.51
N ILE A 14 8.76 -3.73 -24.74
CA ILE A 14 8.90 -3.97 -23.29
C ILE A 14 8.73 -5.44 -22.89
N HIS A 15 8.45 -6.30 -23.86
CA HIS A 15 8.39 -7.74 -23.70
C HIS A 15 9.77 -8.32 -23.41
N ARG A 16 9.82 -9.45 -22.68
CA ARG A 16 11.05 -10.15 -22.23
C ARG A 16 11.87 -9.45 -21.15
N ASN A 17 11.28 -8.52 -20.40
CA ASN A 17 11.87 -8.07 -19.14
C ASN A 17 11.44 -8.99 -17.99
N PRO A 18 12.34 -9.31 -17.04
CA PRO A 18 12.01 -10.17 -15.90
C PRO A 18 11.21 -9.39 -14.83
N PHE A 19 9.97 -9.04 -15.15
CA PHE A 19 9.15 -8.19 -14.27
C PHE A 19 8.87 -8.87 -12.94
N HIS A 20 9.20 -8.14 -11.86
CA HIS A 20 8.79 -8.48 -10.51
C HIS A 20 7.47 -7.76 -10.18
N CYS A 21 6.37 -8.46 -10.37
CA CYS A 21 5.01 -7.94 -10.20
C CYS A 21 4.62 -7.89 -8.73
N ASP A 22 5.07 -6.83 -8.06
CA ASP A 22 4.67 -6.44 -6.71
C ASP A 22 4.21 -4.97 -6.66
N CYS A 23 4.02 -4.42 -5.46
CA CYS A 23 3.54 -3.05 -5.28
C CYS A 23 4.37 -1.97 -5.94
N ARG A 24 5.67 -2.20 -6.18
CA ARG A 24 6.52 -1.22 -6.86
C ARG A 24 6.19 -1.09 -8.34
N LEU A 25 5.42 -2.03 -8.88
CA LEU A 25 5.01 -2.06 -10.29
C LEU A 25 3.64 -1.41 -10.53
N LEU A 26 2.96 -0.89 -9.50
CA LEU A 26 1.61 -0.32 -9.62
C LEU A 26 1.49 0.76 -10.69
N ASP A 27 2.37 1.76 -10.65
CA ASP A 27 2.33 2.89 -11.61
C ASP A 27 2.55 2.40 -13.04
N PHE A 28 3.44 1.43 -13.20
CA PHE A 28 3.73 0.82 -14.49
C PHE A 28 2.54 0.02 -15.02
N VAL A 29 1.88 -0.78 -14.17
CA VAL A 29 0.66 -1.51 -14.53
C VAL A 29 -0.47 -0.54 -14.90
N GLY A 30 -0.66 0.53 -14.11
CA GLY A 30 -1.63 1.59 -14.41
C GLY A 30 -1.35 2.26 -15.76
N TRP A 31 -0.09 2.53 -16.07
CA TRP A 31 0.32 3.06 -17.37
C TRP A 31 0.08 2.06 -18.52
N ILE A 32 0.37 0.78 -18.33
CA ILE A 32 0.09 -0.28 -19.32
C ILE A 32 -1.41 -0.35 -19.61
N GLN A 33 -2.25 -0.28 -18.59
CA GLN A 33 -3.70 -0.33 -18.73
C GLN A 33 -4.29 0.94 -19.36
N GLY A 34 -3.73 2.12 -19.04
CA GLY A 34 -4.27 3.42 -19.48
C GLY A 34 -3.69 4.00 -20.76
N SER A 35 -2.51 3.56 -21.21
CA SER A 35 -1.80 4.22 -22.32
C SER A 35 -2.41 4.01 -23.70
N GLY A 36 -3.17 2.93 -23.92
CA GLY A 36 -3.74 2.60 -25.24
C GLY A 36 -2.72 2.37 -26.36
N ILE A 37 -1.42 2.34 -26.03
CA ILE A 37 -0.33 2.16 -27.00
C ILE A 37 -0.32 0.70 -27.46
N PRO A 38 -0.44 0.43 -28.77
CA PRO A 38 -0.40 -0.93 -29.28
C PRO A 38 0.96 -1.58 -29.03
N ARG A 39 0.94 -2.79 -28.46
CA ARG A 39 2.13 -3.56 -28.13
C ARG A 39 2.24 -4.74 -29.09
N SER A 40 3.44 -4.96 -29.63
CA SER A 40 3.72 -6.13 -30.49
C SER A 40 3.64 -7.44 -29.71
N VAL A 41 4.02 -7.41 -28.43
CA VAL A 41 3.99 -8.54 -27.51
C VAL A 41 3.64 -8.00 -26.13
N GLU A 42 2.69 -8.64 -25.46
CA GLU A 42 2.27 -8.22 -24.12
C GLU A 42 3.32 -8.62 -23.08
N PRO A 43 3.76 -7.69 -22.20
CA PRO A 43 4.66 -8.04 -21.11
C PRO A 43 3.98 -8.94 -20.09
N VAL A 44 4.75 -9.89 -19.58
CA VAL A 44 4.31 -10.87 -18.57
C VAL A 44 5.19 -10.78 -17.33
N CYS A 45 4.63 -11.19 -16.21
CA CYS A 45 5.35 -11.30 -14.95
C CYS A 45 6.34 -12.47 -14.97
N TYR A 46 7.52 -12.23 -14.43
CA TYR A 46 8.53 -13.27 -14.17
C TYR A 46 8.50 -13.72 -12.71
N ARG A 47 8.21 -12.80 -11.80
CA ARG A 47 8.04 -13.05 -10.35
C ARG A 47 6.90 -12.21 -9.80
N PRO A 48 6.32 -12.57 -8.64
CA PRO A 48 6.54 -13.80 -7.87
C PRO A 48 5.98 -15.03 -8.58
N LEU A 49 6.29 -16.24 -8.08
CA LEU A 49 5.85 -17.51 -8.67
C LEU A 49 4.32 -17.58 -8.89
N ARG A 50 3.54 -17.01 -7.96
CA ARG A 50 2.07 -16.95 -8.07
C ARG A 50 1.59 -16.21 -9.32
N LEU A 51 2.36 -15.25 -9.83
CA LEU A 51 2.02 -14.43 -10.98
C LEU A 51 2.87 -14.75 -12.21
N GLU A 52 3.70 -15.80 -12.17
CA GLU A 52 4.57 -16.12 -13.30
C GLU A 52 3.77 -16.35 -14.59
N ASN A 53 4.23 -15.75 -15.69
CA ASN A 53 3.59 -15.75 -17.02
C ASN A 53 2.20 -15.08 -17.09
N VAL A 54 1.75 -14.39 -16.04
CA VAL A 54 0.53 -13.58 -16.08
C VAL A 54 0.80 -12.28 -16.85
N SER A 55 -0.12 -11.90 -17.73
CA SER A 55 -0.05 -10.64 -18.48
C SER A 55 -0.19 -9.44 -17.55
N ILE A 56 0.73 -8.47 -17.67
CA ILE A 56 0.73 -7.28 -16.84
C ILE A 56 -0.52 -6.43 -17.08
N ALA A 57 -1.04 -6.37 -18.32
CA ALA A 57 -2.29 -5.65 -18.60
C ALA A 57 -3.51 -6.25 -17.90
N SER A 58 -3.50 -7.56 -17.60
CA SER A 58 -4.62 -8.22 -16.92
C SER A 58 -4.59 -8.15 -15.38
N LEU A 59 -3.49 -7.67 -14.80
CA LEU A 59 -3.34 -7.63 -13.35
C LEU A 59 -4.29 -6.63 -12.70
N SER A 60 -4.95 -7.07 -11.63
CA SER A 60 -5.64 -6.17 -10.74
C SER A 60 -4.64 -5.50 -9.78
N LEU A 61 -4.91 -4.25 -9.37
CA LEU A 61 -4.03 -3.54 -8.43
C LEU A 61 -3.89 -4.27 -7.08
N GLY A 62 -4.89 -5.06 -6.69
CA GLY A 62 -4.87 -5.87 -5.47
C GLY A 62 -3.87 -7.04 -5.52
N GLU A 63 -3.51 -7.52 -6.71
CA GLU A 63 -2.49 -8.56 -6.87
C GLU A 63 -1.06 -8.04 -6.65
N LEU A 64 -0.91 -6.72 -6.73
CA LEU A 64 0.34 -5.99 -6.52
C LEU A 64 0.43 -5.44 -5.09
N ALA A 65 -0.13 -6.13 -4.10
CA ALA A 65 -0.07 -5.69 -2.71
C ALA A 65 1.31 -5.97 -2.07
N CYS A 66 1.73 -5.09 -1.17
CA CYS A 66 2.89 -5.27 -0.29
C CYS A 66 2.46 -5.32 1.17
N LEU A 67 3.18 -6.11 1.96
CA LEU A 67 2.95 -6.21 3.40
C LEU A 67 3.14 -4.84 4.07
N PRO A 68 2.27 -4.47 5.01
CA PRO A 68 2.47 -3.27 5.80
C PRO A 68 3.75 -3.34 6.63
N GLN A 69 4.49 -2.24 6.68
CA GLN A 69 5.67 -2.06 7.50
C GLN A 69 5.40 -0.99 8.55
N VAL A 70 5.68 -1.32 9.82
CA VAL A 70 5.47 -0.43 10.97
C VAL A 70 6.79 0.24 11.35
N GLU A 71 6.77 1.56 11.52
CA GLU A 71 7.91 2.35 11.93
C GLU A 71 7.62 3.14 13.23
N PRO A 72 8.52 3.08 14.23
CA PRO A 72 9.73 2.24 14.27
C PRO A 72 9.37 0.76 14.42
N ALA A 73 10.21 -0.13 13.84
CA ALA A 73 9.99 -1.58 13.90
C ALA A 73 10.14 -2.17 15.32
N VAL A 74 10.73 -1.40 16.24
CA VAL A 74 10.92 -1.80 17.64
C VAL A 74 9.75 -1.36 18.50
N LEU A 75 9.33 -2.25 19.41
CA LEU A 75 8.32 -1.94 20.40
C LEU A 75 8.82 -0.81 21.31
N LYS A 76 8.06 0.28 21.37
CA LYS A 76 8.35 1.40 22.26
C LYS A 76 7.52 1.27 23.53
N THR A 77 8.18 1.04 24.66
CA THR A 77 7.57 1.14 25.98
C THR A 77 7.67 2.58 26.47
N VAL A 78 6.55 3.13 26.94
CA VAL A 78 6.50 4.46 27.55
C VAL A 78 5.99 4.29 28.98
N VAL A 79 6.75 4.79 29.95
CA VAL A 79 6.37 4.80 31.37
C VAL A 79 6.14 6.25 31.75
N VAL A 80 4.96 6.53 32.31
CA VAL A 80 4.56 7.86 32.77
C VAL A 80 4.06 7.77 34.21
N GLN A 81 4.13 8.89 34.93
CA GLN A 81 3.47 9.02 36.22
C GLN A 81 1.95 9.08 36.02
N GLY A 82 1.19 8.72 37.07
CA GLY A 82 -0.27 8.80 37.06
C GLY A 82 -0.78 10.17 36.62
N SER A 83 -1.95 10.20 35.98
CA SER A 83 -2.61 11.42 35.51
C SER A 83 -1.84 12.26 34.46
N THR A 84 -0.80 11.71 33.82
CA THR A 84 -0.10 12.36 32.70
C THR A 84 -0.63 11.88 31.35
N ASN A 85 -0.91 12.81 30.44
CA ASN A 85 -1.31 12.46 29.07
C ASN A 85 -0.12 11.91 28.27
N VAL A 86 -0.34 10.78 27.61
CA VAL A 86 0.65 10.12 26.77
C VAL A 86 0.16 10.00 25.33
N THR A 87 1.07 10.24 24.38
CA THR A 87 0.79 10.06 22.95
C THR A 87 1.66 8.96 22.40
N LEU A 88 1.01 7.92 21.84
CA LEU A 88 1.67 6.86 21.09
C LEU A 88 1.51 7.13 19.60
N ARG A 89 2.62 7.03 18.86
CA ARG A 89 2.63 7.20 17.39
C ARG A 89 2.97 5.86 16.75
N CYS A 90 2.15 5.47 15.78
CA CYS A 90 2.37 4.30 14.94
C CYS A 90 2.36 4.79 13.48
N SER A 91 3.52 4.78 12.82
CA SER A 91 3.61 5.05 11.40
C SER A 91 3.56 3.72 10.67
N VAL A 92 2.66 3.56 9.71
CA VAL A 92 2.54 2.32 8.93
C VAL A 92 2.55 2.66 7.46
N PHE A 93 3.49 2.08 6.74
CA PHE A 93 3.52 2.10 5.27
C PHE A 93 2.93 0.80 4.74
N GLY A 94 2.13 0.85 3.68
CA GLY A 94 1.57 -0.35 3.09
C GLY A 94 0.89 -0.04 1.76
N VAL A 95 0.86 -1.03 0.88
CA VAL A 95 0.22 -0.92 -0.43
C VAL A 95 -0.73 -2.11 -0.61
N PRO A 96 -2.06 -1.91 -0.72
CA PRO A 96 -2.77 -0.64 -0.54
C PRO A 96 -2.59 -0.08 0.88
N ARG A 97 -3.00 1.17 1.09
CA ARG A 97 -2.90 1.87 2.38
C ARG A 97 -3.35 0.95 3.53
N ALA A 98 -2.48 0.77 4.52
CA ALA A 98 -2.76 -0.11 5.64
C ALA A 98 -3.90 0.44 6.52
N ILE A 99 -4.65 -0.47 7.14
CA ILE A 99 -5.68 -0.16 8.15
C ILE A 99 -5.07 -0.40 9.52
N VAL A 100 -5.12 0.61 10.40
CA VAL A 100 -4.52 0.55 11.74
C VAL A 100 -5.63 0.48 12.79
N SER A 101 -5.48 -0.43 13.76
CA SER A 101 -6.36 -0.53 14.93
C SER A 101 -5.54 -0.47 16.22
N TRP A 102 -6.08 0.18 17.24
CA TRP A 102 -5.44 0.35 18.55
C TRP A 102 -6.13 -0.54 19.58
N TRP A 103 -5.35 -1.23 20.41
CA TRP A 103 -5.86 -2.15 21.42
C TRP A 103 -5.21 -1.87 22.77
N HIS A 104 -6.01 -1.91 23.83
CA HIS A 104 -5.54 -1.82 25.21
C HIS A 104 -6.25 -2.87 26.06
N ALA A 105 -5.50 -3.70 26.78
CA ALA A 105 -6.05 -4.79 27.62
C ALA A 105 -7.11 -5.64 26.88
N ASN A 106 -6.81 -6.04 25.63
CA ASN A 106 -7.70 -6.78 24.73
C ASN A 106 -9.03 -6.07 24.37
N ARG A 107 -9.12 -4.76 24.59
CA ARG A 107 -10.25 -3.95 24.14
C ARG A 107 -9.81 -3.05 22.99
N LEU A 108 -10.65 -3.01 21.95
CA LEU A 108 -10.48 -2.09 20.83
C LEU A 108 -10.64 -0.66 21.34
N VAL A 109 -9.68 0.20 21.02
CA VAL A 109 -9.67 1.62 21.34
C VAL A 109 -9.97 2.40 20.06
N ALA A 110 -11.12 3.08 20.05
CA ALA A 110 -11.52 4.04 19.03
C ALA A 110 -11.42 5.47 19.56
N ASN A 111 -11.59 6.45 18.69
CA ASN A 111 -11.61 7.85 19.09
C ASN A 111 -12.76 8.14 20.05
N GLY A 112 -12.45 8.67 21.24
CA GLY A 112 -13.44 8.94 22.29
C GLY A 112 -13.78 7.74 23.17
N THR A 113 -12.97 6.67 23.14
CA THR A 113 -13.17 5.53 24.04
C THR A 113 -12.89 5.93 25.48
N ASN A 114 -13.80 5.59 26.39
CA ASN A 114 -13.66 5.81 27.82
C ASN A 114 -13.60 4.46 28.51
N LEU A 115 -12.52 4.19 29.24
CA LEU A 115 -12.38 2.98 30.03
C LEU A 115 -12.38 3.39 31.51
N ASP A 116 -13.41 2.96 32.23
CA ASP A 116 -13.46 3.10 33.68
C ASP A 116 -12.47 2.10 34.30
N HIS A 117 -11.34 2.62 34.79
CA HIS A 117 -10.39 1.87 35.59
C HIS A 117 -10.73 2.06 37.08
N PRO A 118 -10.44 1.09 37.97
CA PRO A 118 -10.82 1.19 39.38
C PRO A 118 -10.23 2.39 40.13
N TRP A 119 -9.19 3.01 39.58
CA TRP A 119 -8.39 4.04 40.24
C TRP A 119 -8.46 5.41 39.52
N GLU A 120 -8.84 5.45 38.23
CA GLU A 120 -8.94 6.67 37.42
C GLU A 120 -9.73 6.42 36.13
N ARG A 121 -10.46 7.42 35.61
CA ARG A 121 -11.08 7.34 34.28
C ARG A 121 -10.06 7.61 33.19
N GLN A 122 -9.93 6.70 32.25
CA GLN A 122 -9.01 6.85 31.12
C GLN A 122 -9.78 7.18 29.84
N TYR A 123 -9.39 8.29 29.21
CA TYR A 123 -9.98 8.79 27.96
C TYR A 123 -8.97 8.63 26.82
N TYR A 124 -9.38 7.98 25.73
CA TYR A 124 -8.51 7.73 24.57
C TYR A 124 -8.95 8.52 23.34
N LEU A 125 -7.99 9.17 22.70
CA LEU A 125 -8.18 9.86 21.43
C LEU A 125 -7.36 9.16 20.35
N VAL A 126 -8.01 8.86 19.23
CA VAL A 126 -7.38 8.20 18.08
C VAL A 126 -7.56 9.07 16.86
N LYS A 127 -6.45 9.43 16.21
CA LYS A 127 -6.44 10.26 15.01
C LYS A 127 -5.53 9.64 13.96
N GLU A 128 -6.07 9.44 12.76
CA GLU A 128 -5.25 9.13 11.59
C GLU A 128 -4.61 10.43 11.08
N ILE A 129 -3.29 10.42 10.93
CA ILE A 129 -2.53 11.51 10.34
C ILE A 129 -2.15 11.04 8.93
N LYS A 130 -2.62 11.77 7.91
CA LYS A 130 -2.37 11.46 6.50
C LYS A 130 -1.13 12.14 5.98
#